data_AF-A0A520JAS3-F1
#
_entry.id   AF-A0A520JAS3-F1
#
_cell.length_a   1.000
_cell.length_b   1.000
_cell.length_c   1.000
_cell.angle_alpha   90.00
_cell.angle_beta   90.00
_cell.angle_gamma   90.00
#
_symmetry.space_group_name_H-M   'P 1'
#
loop_
_entity.id
_entity.type
_entity.pdbx_description
1 polymer ?
#
loop_
_entity_poly.entity_id
_entity_poly.type
_entity_poly.pdbx_seq_one_letter_code
_entity_poly.pdbx_strand_id
1 'polypeptide(L)'
;MFAPNVIWRCATVAPAPPARASADATHAVPAVQRQMTFGANKLNYILYNSDTNAAIWGDGTDGTSTIVGTGTGSDVALTLAGTIPGGQTLLPAGAYTDTVNVSVVY
;
A
#
# COMPACT_ATOMS: atom_id res chain seq x y z
N MET A 1 6.65 10.28 -8.83
CA MET A 1 5.44 9.81 -8.13
C MET A 1 4.73 8.84 -9.05
N PHE A 2 4.39 7.65 -8.57
CA PHE A 2 3.55 6.69 -9.31
C PHE A 2 2.27 6.47 -8.51
N ALA A 3 1.12 6.29 -9.18
CA ALA A 3 -0.17 6.14 -8.53
C ALA A 3 -0.72 4.73 -8.81
N PRO A 4 -0.51 3.77 -7.90
CA PRO A 4 -1.20 2.49 -7.99
C PRO A 4 -2.67 2.68 -7.56
N ASN A 5 -3.59 2.32 -8.44
CA ASN A 5 -5.02 2.28 -8.12
C ASN A 5 -5.36 0.90 -7.56
N VAL A 6 -5.79 0.81 -6.30
CA VAL A 6 -6.26 -0.43 -5.68
C VAL A 6 -7.78 -0.33 -5.53
N ILE A 7 -8.52 -1.09 -6.33
CA ILE A 7 -9.98 -1.11 -6.24
C ILE A 7 -10.38 -2.19 -5.22
N TRP A 8 -11.05 -1.79 -4.14
CA TRP A 8 -11.55 -2.72 -3.13
C TRP A 8 -13.05 -2.98 -3.29
N ARG A 9 -13.48 -4.21 -3.03
CA ARG A 9 -14.88 -4.64 -3.14
C ARG A 9 -15.37 -5.10 -1.77
N CYS A 10 -16.38 -4.44 -1.23
CA CYS A 10 -17.11 -4.92 -0.05
C CYS A 10 -18.55 -5.24 -0.45
N ALA A 11 -18.84 -6.53 -0.62
CA ALA A 11 -20.10 -6.99 -1.19
C ALA A 11 -21.26 -7.10 -0.18
N THR A 12 -21.10 -6.69 1.09
CA THR A 12 -22.15 -6.82 2.09
C THR A 12 -22.72 -5.46 2.51
N VAL A 13 -24.04 -5.36 2.41
CA VAL A 13 -24.85 -4.24 2.93
C VAL A 13 -24.96 -4.40 4.45
N ALA A 14 -24.91 -3.28 5.19
CA ALA A 14 -24.88 -3.20 6.66
C ALA A 14 -25.87 -4.17 7.39
N PRO A 15 -25.52 -4.68 8.58
CA PRO A 15 -24.49 -4.18 9.50
C PRO A 15 -23.21 -5.03 9.43
N ALA A 16 -22.29 -4.68 8.52
CA ALA A 16 -20.96 -5.26 8.51
C ALA A 16 -20.02 -4.38 9.37
N PRO A 17 -19.16 -4.96 10.21
CA PRO A 17 -18.09 -4.23 10.89
C PRO A 17 -17.18 -3.50 9.90
N PRO A 18 -16.47 -2.43 10.33
CA PRO A 18 -15.58 -1.67 9.46
C PRO A 18 -14.44 -2.57 8.97
N ALA A 19 -14.28 -2.67 7.66
CA ALA A 19 -13.21 -3.45 7.07
C ALA A 19 -11.89 -2.67 7.09
N ARG A 20 -10.79 -3.38 7.33
CA ARG A 20 -9.44 -2.80 7.36
C ARG A 20 -8.59 -3.42 6.27
N ALA A 21 -8.09 -2.60 5.36
CA ALA A 21 -7.11 -2.96 4.34
C ALA A 21 -5.70 -2.64 4.84
N SER A 22 -4.90 -3.69 4.97
CA SER A 22 -3.54 -3.65 5.52
C SER A 22 -2.57 -4.30 4.53
N ALA A 23 -1.33 -3.83 4.47
CA ALA A 23 -0.29 -4.59 3.77
C ALA A 23 -0.02 -5.91 4.52
N ASP A 24 0.55 -6.91 3.83
CA ASP A 24 1.02 -8.11 4.51
C ASP A 24 2.17 -7.80 5.50
N ALA A 25 2.45 -8.76 6.39
CA ALA A 25 3.49 -8.63 7.41
C ALA A 25 4.91 -8.42 6.83
N THR A 26 5.15 -8.87 5.60
CA THR A 26 6.43 -8.64 4.89
C THR A 26 6.58 -7.20 4.40
N HIS A 27 5.48 -6.45 4.33
CA HIS A 27 5.40 -5.06 3.89
C HIS A 27 4.87 -4.11 5.00
N ALA A 28 4.98 -4.54 6.26
CA ALA A 28 4.41 -3.94 7.47
C ALA A 28 5.13 -2.69 8.01
N VAL A 29 6.34 -2.40 7.56
CA VAL A 29 7.26 -1.53 8.31
C VAL A 29 7.47 -0.21 7.55
N PRO A 30 7.53 0.97 8.20
CA PRO A 30 7.89 2.21 7.50
C PRO A 30 9.37 2.25 7.09
N ALA A 31 10.18 1.29 7.55
CA ALA A 31 11.62 1.22 7.34
C ALA A 31 12.15 -0.11 6.76
N VAL A 32 11.37 -1.20 6.70
CA VAL A 32 11.76 -2.42 5.97
C VAL A 32 11.26 -2.29 4.54
N GLN A 33 12.11 -1.62 3.77
CA GLN A 33 12.15 -1.43 2.33
C GLN A 33 11.16 -2.32 1.54
N ARG A 34 9.97 -1.78 1.25
CA ARG A 34 9.25 -2.22 0.06
C ARG A 34 10.18 -1.99 -1.12
N GLN A 35 10.47 -3.05 -1.87
CA GLN A 35 11.50 -3.06 -2.90
C GLN A 35 10.93 -3.58 -4.19
N MET A 36 10.89 -2.71 -5.19
CA MET A 36 10.74 -3.17 -6.56
C MET A 36 12.06 -3.77 -7.02
N THR A 37 11.99 -4.86 -7.78
CA THR A 37 13.18 -5.58 -8.23
C THR A 37 13.34 -5.49 -9.75
N PHE A 38 14.60 -5.40 -10.20
CA PHE A 38 15.00 -5.50 -11.60
C PHE A 38 16.28 -6.34 -11.68
N GLY A 39 16.12 -7.63 -11.96
CA GLY A 39 17.20 -8.60 -11.81
C GLY A 39 17.67 -8.67 -10.35
N ALA A 40 18.97 -8.49 -10.10
CA ALA A 40 19.53 -8.43 -8.75
C ALA A 40 19.39 -7.06 -8.08
N ASN A 41 18.90 -6.04 -8.81
CA ASN A 41 18.79 -4.67 -8.31
C ASN A 41 17.49 -4.49 -7.52
N LYS A 42 17.57 -3.70 -6.45
CA LYS A 42 16.45 -3.43 -5.55
C LYS A 42 16.24 -1.93 -5.44
N LEU A 43 15.04 -1.47 -5.78
CA LEU A 43 14.62 -0.07 -5.74
C LEU A 43 13.56 0.10 -4.65
N ASN A 44 13.90 0.88 -3.64
CA ASN A 44 13.01 1.15 -2.52
C ASN A 44 11.90 2.11 -2.93
N TYR A 45 10.71 1.89 -2.39
CA TYR A 45 9.58 2.78 -2.53
C TYR A 45 8.74 2.83 -1.26
N ILE A 46 7.90 3.86 -1.15
CA ILE A 46 6.96 4.06 -0.05
C ILE A 46 5.58 4.25 -0.67
N LEU A 47 4.56 3.66 -0.05
CA LEU A 47 3.16 3.93 -0.39
C LEU A 47 2.52 4.71 0.75
N TYR A 48 1.74 5.71 0.39
CA TYR A 48 1.01 6.57 1.31
C TYR A 48 -0.48 6.42 1.07
N ASN A 49 -1.25 6.52 2.15
CA ASN A 49 -2.70 6.70 2.03
C ASN A 49 -2.98 8.15 1.57
N SER A 50 -3.66 8.32 0.44
CA SER A 50 -4.05 9.65 -0.04
C SER A 50 -5.14 10.29 0.81
N ASP A 51 -5.99 9.48 1.44
CA ASP A 51 -7.25 9.95 2.02
C ASP A 51 -7.08 10.49 3.46
N THR A 52 -6.02 10.09 4.16
CA THR A 52 -5.80 10.42 5.58
C THR A 52 -4.55 11.25 5.84
N ASN A 53 -4.17 12.15 4.94
CA ASN A 53 -2.98 13.03 5.06
C ASN A 53 -1.64 12.27 5.06
N ALA A 54 -1.27 11.66 3.93
CA ALA A 54 0.11 11.19 3.65
C ALA A 54 0.74 10.29 4.74
N ALA A 55 -0.08 9.52 5.46
CA ALA A 55 0.42 8.50 6.36
C ALA A 55 1.01 7.34 5.54
N ILE A 56 2.15 6.79 5.99
CA ILE A 56 2.75 5.63 5.33
C ILE A 56 1.79 4.46 5.47
N TRP A 57 1.34 3.91 4.34
CA TRP A 57 0.42 2.78 4.33
C TRP A 57 1.15 1.49 4.67
N GLY A 58 0.57 0.65 5.53
CA GLY A 58 1.14 -0.63 5.96
C GLY A 58 0.15 -1.46 6.78
N ASP A 59 0.65 -2.22 7.74
CA ASP A 59 -0.18 -3.11 8.56
C ASP A 59 -0.71 -2.47 9.85
N GLY A 60 -0.30 -1.24 10.13
CA GLY A 60 -0.61 -0.52 11.36
C GLY A 60 0.44 -0.67 12.46
N THR A 61 1.54 -1.38 12.19
CA THR A 61 2.68 -1.51 13.09
C THR A 61 3.84 -0.60 12.67
N ASP A 62 4.80 -0.42 13.57
CA ASP A 62 6.04 0.34 13.37
C ASP A 62 5.88 1.79 12.90
N GLY A 63 4.68 2.39 12.99
CA GLY A 63 4.38 3.75 12.52
C GLY A 63 3.72 3.80 11.14
N THR A 64 3.35 2.66 10.57
CA THR A 64 2.45 2.60 9.40
C THR A 64 0.99 2.70 9.80
N SER A 65 0.13 2.99 8.83
CA SER A 65 -1.32 3.07 9.00
C SER A 65 -2.03 2.12 8.05
N THR A 66 -3.09 1.49 8.56
CA THR A 66 -4.05 0.74 7.73
C THR A 66 -5.09 1.67 7.15
N ILE A 67 -5.69 1.29 6.02
CA ILE A 67 -6.86 1.99 5.50
C ILE A 67 -8.12 1.34 6.04
N VAL A 68 -9.01 2.12 6.65
CA VAL A 68 -10.30 1.64 7.15
C VAL A 68 -11.38 2.06 6.16
N GLY A 69 -12.13 1.09 5.65
CA GLY A 69 -13.26 1.31 4.77
C GLY A 69 -14.53 0.72 5.38
N THR A 70 -15.64 1.44 5.29
CA THR A 70 -16.96 0.88 5.58
C THR A 70 -17.52 0.25 4.31
N GLY A 71 -17.98 -1.00 4.42
CA GLY A 71 -18.70 -1.65 3.33
C GLY A 71 -20.04 -0.97 3.10
N THR A 72 -20.20 -0.29 1.97
CA THR A 72 -21.48 0.36 1.59
C THR A 72 -22.33 -0.51 0.67
N GLY A 73 -21.88 -1.73 0.34
CA GLY A 73 -22.47 -2.55 -0.72
C GLY A 73 -22.10 -2.12 -2.14
N SER A 74 -21.20 -1.14 -2.28
CA SER A 74 -20.66 -0.63 -3.55
C SER A 74 -19.14 -0.73 -3.57
N ASP A 75 -18.54 -0.64 -4.76
CA ASP A 75 -17.08 -0.59 -4.91
C ASP A 75 -16.52 0.66 -4.21
N VAL A 76 -15.52 0.47 -3.37
CA VAL A 76 -14.81 1.55 -2.68
C VAL A 76 -13.39 1.56 -3.22
N ALA A 77 -13.06 2.58 -4.02
CA ALA A 77 -11.72 2.75 -4.54
C ALA A 77 -10.79 3.22 -3.42
N LEU A 78 -9.65 2.53 -3.24
CA LEU A 78 -8.57 2.96 -2.37
C LEU A 78 -7.46 3.55 -3.23
N THR A 79 -7.17 4.82 -3.00
CA THR A 79 -6.10 5.50 -3.74
C THR A 79 -4.84 5.48 -2.88
N LEU A 80 -3.76 4.94 -3.45
CA LEU A 80 -2.44 4.94 -2.83
C LEU A 80 -1.50 5.83 -3.64
N ALA A 81 -0.67 6.60 -2.95
CA ALA A 81 0.37 7.43 -3.56
C ALA A 81 1.75 6.79 -3.37
N GLY A 82 2.46 6.51 -4.45
CA GLY A 82 3.80 5.93 -4.44
C GLY A 82 4.92 6.96 -4.61
N THR A 83 5.92 6.90 -3.74
CA THR A 83 7.13 7.75 -3.78
C THR A 83 8.38 6.89 -3.74
N ILE A 84 9.38 7.24 -4.55
CA ILE A 84 10.72 6.66 -4.52
C ILE A 84 11.62 7.60 -3.71
N PRO A 85 12.21 7.16 -2.59
CA PRO A 85 13.18 7.96 -1.86
C PRO A 85 14.38 8.34 -2.73
N GLY A 86 14.85 9.57 -2.58
CA GLY A 86 16.07 10.04 -3.25
C GLY A 86 17.33 9.27 -2.81
N GLY A 87 18.41 9.38 -3.58
CA GLY A 87 19.70 8.74 -3.28
C GLY A 87 19.87 7.33 -3.86
N GLN A 88 18.90 6.82 -4.61
CA GLN A 88 18.97 5.52 -5.28
C GLN A 88 19.47 5.62 -6.74
N THR A 89 20.41 6.53 -7.00
CA THR A 89 20.85 6.93 -8.34
C THR A 89 21.86 5.99 -9.01
N LEU A 90 22.44 5.06 -8.24
CA LEU A 90 23.39 4.05 -8.75
C LEU A 90 22.69 2.85 -9.41
N LEU A 91 21.36 2.81 -9.36
CA LEU A 91 20.57 1.74 -9.94
C LEU A 91 20.45 1.91 -11.46
N PRO A 92 20.65 0.83 -12.26
CA PRO A 92 20.45 0.89 -13.70
C PRO A 92 19.03 1.32 -14.06
N ALA A 93 18.90 2.04 -15.18
CA ALA A 93 17.59 2.30 -15.77
C ALA A 93 16.94 0.97 -16.19
N GLY A 94 15.69 0.77 -15.78
CA GLY A 94 14.97 -0.47 -16.02
C GLY A 94 13.57 -0.43 -15.43
N ALA A 95 12.77 -1.43 -15.77
CA ALA A 95 11.45 -1.64 -15.18
C ALA A 95 11.61 -2.40 -13.86
N TYR A 96 11.45 -1.70 -12.73
CA TYR A 96 11.40 -2.31 -11.41
C TYR A 96 9.95 -2.63 -11.08
N THR A 97 9.68 -3.87 -10.67
CA THR A 97 8.32 -4.32 -10.32
C THR A 97 8.29 -4.89 -8.91
N ASP A 98 7.17 -4.71 -8.21
CA ASP A 98 6.87 -5.35 -6.94
C ASP A 98 5.42 -5.82 -6.92
N THR A 99 5.11 -6.84 -6.12
CA THR A 99 3.74 -7.33 -5.87
C THR A 99 3.43 -7.21 -4.39
N VAL A 100 2.54 -6.27 -4.05
CA VAL A 100 2.11 -6.08 -2.67
C VAL A 100 0.82 -6.84 -2.42
N ASN A 101 0.83 -7.75 -1.45
CA ASN A 101 -0.39 -8.41 -1.02
C ASN A 101 -1.15 -7.55 -0.02
N VAL A 102 -2.45 -7.42 -0.24
CA VAL A 102 -3.36 -6.67 0.63
C VAL A 102 -4.17 -7.68 1.45
N SER A 103 -4.07 -7.58 2.77
CA SER A 103 -4.94 -8.32 3.69
C SER A 103 -6.14 -7.45 4.05
N VAL A 104 -7.31 -8.09 4.10
CA VAL A 104 -8.59 -7.43 4.37
C VAL A 104 -9.23 -8.17 5.54
N VAL A 105 -9.46 -7.47 6.63
CA VAL A 105 -10.10 -8.00 7.84
C VAL A 105 -11.43 -7.30 8.05
N TYR A 106 -12.46 -8.06 8.45
CA TYR A 106 -13.82 -7.60 8.76
C TYR A 106 -14.05 -7.66 10.27
#